data_AF-A0AAN6JM50-F1
#
_entry.id   AF-A0AAN6JM50-F1
#
_cell.length_a   1.000
_cell.length_b   1.000
_cell.length_c   1.000
_cell.angle_alpha   90.00
_cell.angle_beta   90.00
_cell.angle_gamma   90.00
#
_symmetry.space_group_name_H-M   'P 1'
#
loop_
_entity.id
_entity.type
_entity.pdbx_description
1 polymer ?
#
loop_
_entity_poly.entity_id
_entity_poly.type
_entity_poly.pdbx_seq_one_letter_code
_entity_poly.pdbx_strand_id
1 'polypeptide(L)'
;MDAFPPPPPPTAQPLPSALTSDGDALTQLEDSLDLLIKIMAASLSFLTLRASHVPIHPDIPISAKEATRASARLVELDEMQGAIDELVTDLVTKAKHIEAIIATLPDGIRTEQEQVSELAQLDERIRIANADFKLALADAEQLQTELTTLLRSVQQEQQRTRLHLQRALAASPPPDSPPPLATAT
;
A
#
# COMPACT_ATOMS: atom_id res chain seq x y z
N MET A 1 -21.96 -22.91 -29.93
CA MET A 1 -20.71 -23.14 -29.17
C MET A 1 -20.58 -21.95 -28.24
N ASP A 2 -21.37 -21.97 -27.17
CA ASP A 2 -21.33 -20.90 -26.17
C ASP A 2 -20.17 -21.17 -25.23
N ALA A 3 -19.18 -20.28 -25.26
CA ALA A 3 -18.07 -20.29 -24.35
C ALA A 3 -18.62 -20.07 -22.93
N PHE A 4 -18.46 -21.08 -22.07
CA PHE A 4 -18.76 -20.95 -20.66
C PHE A 4 -17.89 -19.81 -20.11
N PRO A 5 -18.48 -18.71 -19.60
CA PRO A 5 -17.69 -17.61 -19.09
C PRO A 5 -16.88 -18.08 -17.88
N PRO A 6 -15.64 -17.60 -17.71
CA PRO A 6 -14.85 -17.93 -16.54
C PRO A 6 -15.62 -17.52 -15.27
N PRO A 7 -15.52 -18.30 -14.17
CA PRO A 7 -16.13 -17.91 -12.92
C PRO A 7 -15.65 -16.49 -12.56
N PRO A 8 -16.56 -15.59 -12.14
CA PRO A 8 -16.16 -14.25 -11.77
C PRO A 8 -15.10 -14.34 -10.67
N PRO A 9 -14.03 -13.52 -10.72
CA PRO A 9 -13.07 -13.48 -9.63
C PRO A 9 -13.83 -13.25 -8.33
N PRO A 10 -13.43 -13.90 -7.20
CA PRO A 10 -14.03 -13.61 -5.92
C PRO A 10 -14.01 -12.10 -5.78
N THR A 11 -15.19 -11.49 -5.57
CA THR A 11 -15.34 -10.07 -5.34
C THR A 11 -14.37 -9.70 -4.24
N ALA A 12 -13.20 -9.17 -4.64
CA ALA A 12 -12.23 -8.61 -3.76
C ALA A 12 -12.95 -7.42 -3.15
N GLN A 13 -13.58 -7.66 -2.00
CA GLN A 13 -14.02 -6.56 -1.17
C GLN A 13 -12.77 -5.68 -1.01
N PRO A 14 -12.85 -4.38 -1.37
CA PRO A 14 -11.73 -3.50 -1.15
C PRO A 14 -11.31 -3.67 0.31
N LEU A 15 -10.03 -3.91 0.53
CA LEU A 15 -9.45 -4.04 1.87
C LEU A 15 -10.01 -2.90 2.73
N PRO A 16 -10.42 -3.17 3.98
CA PRO A 16 -10.91 -2.11 4.86
C PRO A 16 -9.85 -1.02 4.90
N SER A 17 -10.25 0.23 4.61
CA SER A 17 -9.37 1.41 4.52
C SER A 17 -8.52 1.62 5.78
N ALA A 18 -8.86 0.96 6.90
CA ALA A 18 -8.09 0.90 8.13
C ALA A 18 -6.68 0.30 7.95
N LEU A 19 -6.46 -0.59 6.97
CA LEU A 19 -5.15 -1.20 6.73
C LEU A 19 -4.28 -0.43 5.73
N THR A 20 -4.80 0.65 5.14
CA THR A 20 -4.09 1.45 4.12
C THR A 20 -3.60 2.79 4.67
N SER A 21 -3.66 3.01 5.98
CA SER A 21 -3.14 4.23 6.59
C SER A 21 -1.62 4.23 6.47
N ASP A 22 -1.08 5.17 5.69
CA ASP A 22 0.32 5.37 5.27
C ASP A 22 1.33 5.66 6.42
N GLY A 23 1.01 5.25 7.64
CA GLY A 23 1.79 5.48 8.84
C GLY A 23 0.91 5.24 10.06
N ASP A 24 1.53 4.77 11.13
CA ASP A 24 0.83 4.68 12.41
C ASP A 24 0.45 6.09 12.88
N ALA A 25 -0.83 6.43 12.75
CA ALA A 25 -1.37 7.73 13.12
C ALA A 25 -1.14 8.04 14.61
N LEU A 26 -1.00 7.02 15.45
CA LEU A 26 -0.64 7.17 16.86
C LEU A 26 0.82 7.63 17.01
N THR A 27 1.75 6.97 16.34
CA THR A 27 3.15 7.41 16.28
C THR A 27 3.28 8.83 15.72
N GLN A 28 2.54 9.16 14.66
CA GLN A 28 2.53 10.51 14.08
C GLN A 28 2.00 11.57 15.07
N LEU A 29 0.97 11.22 15.85
CA LEU A 29 0.45 12.10 16.91
C LEU A 29 1.49 12.31 18.00
N GLU A 30 2.16 11.25 18.44
CA GLU A 30 3.24 11.31 19.45
C GLU A 30 4.34 12.26 18.98
N ASP A 31 4.90 12.05 17.78
CA ASP A 31 5.95 12.90 17.21
C ASP A 31 5.52 14.38 17.10
N SER A 32 4.26 14.62 16.71
CA SER A 32 3.71 15.98 16.56
C SER A 32 3.56 16.69 17.91
N LEU A 33 3.14 15.96 18.95
CA LEU A 33 3.01 16.47 20.31
C LEU A 33 4.39 16.76 20.91
N ASP A 34 5.34 15.87 20.67
CA ASP A 34 6.73 16.02 21.08
C ASP A 34 7.38 17.26 20.47
N LEU A 35 7.14 17.48 19.17
CA LEU A 35 7.59 18.67 18.45
C LEU A 35 6.94 19.94 19.01
N LEU A 36 5.64 19.90 19.31
CA LEU A 36 4.91 21.04 19.90
C LEU A 36 5.54 21.44 21.24
N ILE A 37 5.80 20.48 22.13
CA ILE A 37 6.42 20.73 23.44
C ILE A 37 7.83 21.30 23.28
N LYS A 38 8.65 20.75 22.36
CA LYS A 38 10.01 21.25 22.08
C LYS A 38 9.98 22.70 21.61
N ILE A 39 9.05 23.04 20.72
CA ILE A 39 8.87 24.41 20.23
C ILE A 39 8.43 25.32 21.37
N MET A 40 7.47 24.92 22.20
CA MET A 40 7.04 25.72 23.36
C MET A 40 8.18 25.99 24.35
N ALA A 41 9.00 24.97 24.65
CA ALA A 41 10.14 25.13 25.55
C ALA A 41 11.22 26.06 24.94
N ALA A 42 11.51 25.90 23.64
CA ALA A 42 12.45 26.78 22.92
C ALA A 42 11.92 28.23 22.85
N SER A 43 10.61 28.39 22.66
CA SER A 43 9.89 29.68 22.66
C SER A 43 10.04 30.40 23.99
N LEU A 44 9.73 29.71 25.08
CA LEU A 44 9.86 30.26 26.43
C LEU A 44 11.32 30.64 26.73
N SER A 45 12.27 29.79 26.32
CA SER A 45 13.70 30.09 26.45
C SER A 45 14.09 31.32 25.64
N PHE A 46 13.60 31.45 24.41
CA PHE A 46 13.88 32.60 23.56
C PHE A 46 13.35 33.91 24.18
N LEU A 47 12.10 33.91 24.67
CA LEU A 47 11.50 35.09 25.29
C LEU A 47 12.20 35.48 26.58
N THR A 48 12.53 34.50 27.44
CA THR A 48 13.15 34.78 28.74
C THR A 48 14.61 35.21 28.61
N LEU A 49 15.36 34.72 27.63
CA LEU A 49 16.77 35.06 27.44
C LEU A 49 16.99 36.29 26.55
N ARG A 50 16.01 36.67 25.70
CA ARG A 50 16.19 37.77 24.73
C ARG A 50 15.26 38.98 24.92
N ALA A 51 14.40 38.96 25.94
CA ALA A 51 13.54 40.10 26.23
C ALA A 51 14.34 41.36 26.56
N SER A 52 14.07 42.44 25.82
CA SER A 52 14.57 43.77 26.14
C SER A 52 13.91 44.31 27.42
N HIS A 53 14.70 44.84 28.36
CA HIS A 53 14.15 45.46 29.56
C HIS A 53 13.58 46.85 29.26
N VAL A 54 12.30 47.07 29.59
CA VAL A 54 11.66 48.39 29.51
C VAL A 54 11.88 49.14 30.83
N PRO A 55 12.53 50.32 30.84
CA PRO A 55 12.71 51.09 32.05
C PRO A 55 11.37 51.67 32.52
N ILE A 56 10.98 51.35 33.76
CA ILE A 56 9.74 51.83 34.39
C ILE A 56 9.91 53.27 34.92
N HIS A 57 11.16 53.72 35.15
CA HIS A 57 11.46 55.06 35.66
C HIS A 57 12.73 55.62 34.99
N PRO A 58 12.75 56.90 34.54
CA PRO A 58 13.89 57.48 33.81
C PRO A 58 15.16 57.63 34.66
N ASP A 59 15.02 57.80 35.97
CA ASP A 59 16.17 58.03 36.88
C ASP A 59 16.84 56.74 37.40
N ILE A 60 16.32 55.56 37.07
CA ILE A 60 16.87 54.29 37.53
C ILE A 60 17.60 53.63 36.36
N PRO A 61 18.94 53.68 36.30
CA PRO A 61 19.68 53.01 35.25
C PRO A 61 19.45 51.49 35.37
N ILE A 62 19.10 50.86 34.24
CA ILE A 62 18.93 49.41 34.15
C ILE A 62 20.25 48.78 34.56
N SER A 63 20.29 48.13 35.72
CA SER A 63 21.51 47.52 36.22
C SER A 63 21.90 46.39 35.28
N ALA A 64 23.01 46.58 34.55
CA ALA A 64 23.62 45.60 33.65
C ALA A 64 24.21 44.39 34.40
N LYS A 65 23.49 43.84 35.37
CA LYS A 65 23.88 42.63 36.12
C LYS A 65 23.40 41.36 35.43
N GLU A 66 23.54 41.25 34.11
CA GLU A 66 23.40 39.99 33.36
C GLU A 66 24.39 39.85 32.18
N ALA A 67 25.47 40.63 32.16
CA ALA A 67 26.59 40.40 31.24
C ALA A 67 27.20 38.97 31.36
N THR A 68 26.81 38.20 32.38
CA THR A 68 27.34 36.86 32.69
C THR A 68 26.39 35.68 32.39
N ARG A 69 25.23 35.90 31.76
CA ARG A 69 24.44 34.80 31.13
C ARG A 69 24.55 34.71 29.61
N ALA A 70 25.60 35.36 29.09
CA ALA A 70 26.32 35.07 27.86
C ALA A 70 25.54 35.09 26.54
N SER A 71 26.02 35.94 25.62
CA SER A 71 26.00 35.75 24.15
C SER A 71 24.72 35.96 23.34
N ALA A 72 23.56 36.28 23.92
CA ALA A 72 22.40 36.70 23.13
C ALA A 72 22.43 38.23 22.91
N ARG A 73 22.67 38.64 21.66
CA ARG A 73 22.39 40.01 21.22
C ARG A 73 20.93 40.30 21.58
N LEU A 74 20.69 41.29 22.46
CA LEU A 74 19.33 41.76 22.75
C LEU A 74 18.67 42.11 21.42
N VAL A 75 17.46 41.61 21.23
CA VAL A 75 16.68 41.83 20.00
C VAL A 75 15.90 43.12 20.20
N GLU A 76 15.86 43.96 19.17
CA GLU A 76 15.05 45.18 19.20
C GLU A 76 13.57 44.83 19.37
N LEU A 77 12.79 45.68 20.04
CA LEU A 77 11.41 45.37 20.41
C LEU A 77 10.53 45.03 19.18
N ASP A 78 10.78 45.68 18.05
CA ASP A 78 10.07 45.46 16.78
C ASP A 78 10.40 44.08 16.17
N GLU A 79 11.69 43.71 16.15
CA GLU A 79 12.15 42.39 15.70
C GLU A 79 11.63 41.28 16.62
N MET A 80 11.55 41.54 17.94
CA MET A 80 11.03 40.60 18.92
C MET A 80 9.53 40.39 18.75
N GLN A 81 8.76 41.45 18.49
CA GLN A 81 7.32 41.36 18.25
C GLN A 81 7.02 40.55 16.99
N GLY A 82 7.76 40.77 15.90
CA GLY A 82 7.63 39.97 14.68
C GLY A 82 7.95 38.49 14.90
N ALA A 83 9.00 38.18 15.67
CA ALA A 83 9.36 36.81 16.02
C ALA A 83 8.31 36.13 16.92
N ILE A 84 7.67 36.89 17.82
CA ILE A 84 6.55 36.39 18.65
C ILE A 84 5.36 36.04 17.76
N ASP A 85 4.99 36.91 16.83
CA ASP A 85 3.83 36.69 15.97
C ASP A 85 4.02 35.48 15.04
N GLU A 86 5.22 35.29 14.49
CA GLU A 86 5.59 34.10 13.72
C GLU A 86 5.46 32.83 14.58
N LEU A 87 5.98 32.88 15.80
CA LEU A 87 5.99 31.74 16.71
C LEU A 87 4.59 31.34 17.17
N VAL A 88 3.74 32.32 17.49
CA VAL A 88 2.33 32.09 17.82
C VAL A 88 1.61 31.48 16.62
N THR A 89 1.90 31.94 15.41
CA THR A 89 1.31 31.41 14.18
C THR A 89 1.71 29.96 13.93
N ASP A 90 2.99 29.59 14.11
CA ASP A 90 3.44 28.20 14.01
C ASP A 90 2.80 27.33 15.10
N LEU A 91 2.73 27.81 16.34
CA LEU A 91 2.10 27.08 17.45
C LEU A 91 0.62 26.78 17.17
N VAL A 92 -0.14 27.77 16.71
CA VAL A 92 -1.56 27.60 16.36
C VAL A 92 -1.71 26.65 15.18
N THR A 93 -0.82 26.72 14.18
CA THR A 93 -0.87 25.83 13.02
C THR A 93 -0.56 24.39 13.41
N LYS A 94 0.41 24.16 14.29
CA LYS A 94 0.72 22.82 14.82
C LYS A 94 -0.37 22.27 15.72
N ALA A 95 -1.00 23.11 16.55
CA ALA A 95 -2.15 22.70 17.35
C ALA A 95 -3.31 22.22 16.46
N LYS A 96 -3.63 22.95 15.39
CA LYS A 96 -4.65 22.54 14.39
C LYS A 96 -4.27 21.26 13.65
N HIS A 97 -2.97 21.08 13.36
CA HIS A 97 -2.49 19.84 12.75
C HIS A 97 -2.72 18.64 13.68
N ILE A 98 -2.44 18.78 14.98
CA ILE A 98 -2.72 17.77 16.00
C ILE A 98 -4.22 17.47 16.08
N GLU A 99 -5.08 18.49 16.08
CA GLU A 99 -6.54 18.31 16.03
C GLU A 99 -6.99 17.52 14.80
N ALA A 100 -6.39 17.79 13.64
CA ALA A 100 -6.66 17.05 12.41
C ALA A 100 -6.22 15.58 12.52
N ILE A 101 -5.03 15.31 13.09
CA ILE A 101 -4.58 13.93 13.32
C ILE A 101 -5.54 13.21 14.28
N ILE A 102 -5.95 13.85 15.37
CA ILE A 102 -6.91 13.27 16.32
C ILE A 102 -8.23 12.91 15.63
N ALA A 103 -8.71 13.76 14.71
CA ALA A 103 -9.93 13.49 13.94
C ALA A 103 -9.77 12.33 12.95
N THR A 104 -8.54 12.01 12.53
CA THR A 104 -8.24 10.87 11.65
C THR A 104 -7.97 9.57 12.41
N LEU A 105 -7.85 9.61 13.74
CA LEU A 105 -7.67 8.39 14.53
C LEU A 105 -8.91 7.49 14.33
N PRO A 106 -8.70 6.20 14.02
CA PRO A 106 -9.81 5.26 13.92
C PRO A 106 -10.55 5.26 15.26
N ASP A 107 -11.90 5.35 15.22
CA ASP A 107 -12.77 5.52 16.38
C ASP A 107 -12.31 4.64 17.57
N GLY A 108 -11.61 5.28 18.51
CA GLY A 108 -10.98 4.64 19.67
C GLY A 108 -11.97 4.22 20.75
N ILE A 109 -13.22 3.91 20.39
CA ILE A 109 -14.29 3.58 21.32
C ILE A 109 -15.04 2.32 20.86
N ARG A 110 -14.31 1.33 20.35
CA ARG A 110 -14.79 -0.05 20.39
C ARG A 110 -14.27 -0.68 21.67
N THR A 111 -15.14 -1.34 22.41
CA THR A 111 -14.73 -2.13 23.56
C THR A 111 -13.76 -3.23 23.11
N GLU A 112 -12.81 -3.64 23.95
CA GLU A 112 -11.91 -4.76 23.64
C GLU A 112 -12.70 -6.00 23.19
N GLN A 113 -13.87 -6.22 23.79
CA GLN A 113 -14.76 -7.31 23.43
C GLN A 113 -15.28 -7.23 21.99
N GLU A 114 -15.64 -6.04 21.52
CA GLU A 114 -16.07 -5.82 20.12
C GLU A 114 -14.92 -6.03 19.15
N GLN A 115 -13.71 -5.55 19.49
CA GLN A 115 -12.51 -5.76 18.67
C GLN A 115 -12.15 -7.24 18.57
N VAL A 116 -12.16 -7.98 19.69
CA VAL A 116 -11.91 -9.42 19.72
C VAL A 116 -12.97 -10.16 18.91
N SER A 117 -14.24 -9.78 19.03
CA SER A 117 -15.32 -10.38 18.23
C SER A 117 -15.15 -10.11 16.73
N GLU A 118 -14.75 -8.90 16.34
CA GLU A 118 -14.52 -8.53 14.94
C GLU A 118 -13.32 -9.28 14.36
N LEU A 119 -12.23 -9.42 15.13
CA LEU A 119 -11.07 -10.22 14.76
C LEU A 119 -11.45 -11.69 14.56
N ALA A 120 -12.24 -12.27 15.47
CA ALA A 120 -12.71 -13.65 15.34
C ALA A 120 -13.59 -13.84 14.08
N GLN A 121 -14.44 -12.87 13.77
CA GLN A 121 -15.24 -12.90 12.52
C GLN A 121 -14.35 -12.77 11.28
N LEU A 122 -13.32 -11.92 11.33
CA LEU A 122 -12.38 -11.74 10.23
C LEU A 122 -11.56 -13.01 9.99
N ASP A 123 -11.07 -13.66 11.05
CA ASP A 123 -10.35 -14.92 10.97
C ASP A 123 -11.20 -16.02 10.33
N GLU A 124 -12.47 -16.13 10.72
CA GLU A 124 -13.38 -17.11 10.11
C GLU A 124 -13.64 -16.80 8.64
N ARG A 125 -13.81 -15.52 8.28
CA ARG A 125 -13.95 -15.11 6.88
C ARG A 125 -12.71 -15.44 6.06
N ILE A 126 -11.51 -15.20 6.61
CA ILE A 126 -10.24 -15.54 5.97
C ILE A 126 -10.13 -17.06 5.80
N ARG A 127 -10.52 -17.83 6.82
CA ARG A 127 -10.49 -19.29 6.77
C ARG A 127 -11.39 -19.84 5.67
N ILE A 128 -12.62 -19.36 5.57
CA ILE A 128 -13.58 -19.74 4.53
C ILE A 128 -13.04 -19.34 3.15
N ALA A 129 -12.61 -18.08 2.98
CA ALA A 129 -12.07 -17.60 1.71
C ALA A 129 -10.85 -18.42 1.24
N ASN A 130 -9.97 -18.81 2.17
CA ASN A 130 -8.82 -19.67 1.86
C ASN A 130 -9.22 -21.09 1.49
N ALA A 131 -10.28 -21.63 2.09
CA ALA A 131 -10.81 -22.95 1.72
C ALA A 131 -11.40 -22.93 0.31
N ASP A 132 -12.23 -21.92 0.01
CA ASP A 132 -12.81 -21.70 -1.31
C ASP A 132 -11.73 -21.48 -2.38
N PHE A 133 -10.70 -20.69 -2.04
CA PHE A 133 -9.56 -20.47 -2.93
C PHE A 133 -8.82 -21.78 -3.26
N LYS A 134 -8.60 -22.65 -2.26
CA LYS A 134 -7.96 -23.95 -2.49
C LYS A 134 -8.79 -24.88 -3.37
N LEU A 135 -10.11 -24.88 -3.20
CA LEU A 135 -11.02 -25.66 -4.05
C LEU A 135 -10.98 -25.15 -5.50
N ALA A 136 -11.12 -23.84 -5.69
CA ALA A 136 -11.05 -23.23 -7.02
C ALA A 136 -9.69 -23.48 -7.70
N LEU A 137 -8.59 -23.48 -6.93
CA LEU A 137 -7.27 -23.79 -7.45
C LEU A 137 -7.16 -25.25 -7.90
N ALA A 138 -7.65 -26.20 -7.10
CA ALA A 138 -7.65 -27.61 -7.47
C ALA A 138 -8.48 -27.89 -8.73
N ASP A 139 -9.65 -27.26 -8.86
CA ASP A 139 -10.50 -27.37 -10.05
C ASP A 139 -9.80 -26.80 -11.29
N ALA A 140 -9.11 -25.66 -11.14
CA ALA A 140 -8.34 -25.06 -12.22
C ALA A 140 -7.16 -25.95 -12.67
N GLU A 141 -6.44 -26.57 -11.73
CA GLU A 141 -5.35 -27.51 -12.02
C GLU A 141 -5.86 -28.78 -12.71
N GLN A 142 -7.01 -29.31 -12.28
CA GLN A 142 -7.65 -30.45 -12.94
C GLN A 142 -8.04 -30.09 -14.38
N LEU A 143 -8.72 -28.96 -14.58
CA LEU A 143 -9.13 -28.50 -15.91
C LEU A 143 -7.92 -28.28 -16.82
N GLN A 144 -6.81 -27.73 -16.29
CA GLN A 144 -5.57 -27.58 -17.03
C GLN A 144 -5.00 -28.94 -17.47
N THR A 145 -5.07 -29.94 -16.60
CA THR A 145 -4.60 -31.30 -16.91
C THR A 145 -5.48 -31.96 -17.98
N GLU A 146 -6.80 -31.78 -17.90
CA GLU A 146 -7.75 -32.27 -18.92
C GLU A 146 -7.54 -31.58 -20.28
N LEU A 147 -7.35 -30.25 -20.28
CA LEU A 147 -7.09 -29.48 -21.50
C LEU A 147 -5.78 -29.93 -22.17
N THR A 148 -4.70 -30.12 -21.40
CA THR A 148 -3.40 -30.52 -21.93
C THR A 148 -3.41 -31.95 -22.45
N THR A 149 -4.16 -32.86 -21.82
CA THR A 149 -4.35 -34.23 -22.34
C THR A 149 -5.18 -34.24 -23.61
N LEU A 150 -6.26 -33.46 -23.68
CA LEU A 150 -7.08 -33.32 -24.89
C LEU A 150 -6.25 -32.74 -26.05
N LEU A 151 -5.48 -31.67 -25.81
CA LEU A 151 -4.59 -31.09 -26.83
C LEU A 151 -3.57 -32.11 -27.34
N ARG A 152 -2.97 -32.90 -26.44
CA ARG A 152 -2.04 -33.96 -26.82
C ARG A 152 -2.72 -35.03 -27.67
N SER A 153 -3.95 -35.43 -27.33
CA SER A 153 -4.72 -36.42 -28.10
C SER A 153 -5.04 -35.94 -29.52
N VAL A 154 -5.48 -34.68 -29.66
CA VAL A 154 -5.77 -34.06 -30.96
C VAL A 154 -4.49 -33.96 -31.80
N GLN A 155 -3.37 -33.57 -31.19
CA GLN A 155 -2.09 -33.53 -31.89
C GLN A 155 -1.66 -34.92 -32.40
N GLN A 156 -1.82 -35.97 -31.57
CA GLN A 156 -1.50 -37.35 -31.97
C GLN A 156 -2.41 -37.85 -33.09
N GLU A 157 -3.71 -37.54 -33.04
CA GLU A 157 -4.66 -37.92 -34.09
C GLU A 157 -4.35 -37.22 -35.42
N GLN A 158 -4.02 -35.93 -35.38
CA GLN A 158 -3.57 -35.20 -36.58
C GLN A 158 -2.29 -35.79 -37.17
N GLN A 159 -1.31 -36.12 -36.32
CA GLN A 159 -0.07 -36.77 -36.77
C GLN A 159 -0.34 -38.13 -37.39
N ARG A 160 -1.19 -38.96 -36.77
CA ARG A 160 -1.59 -40.27 -37.29
C ARG A 160 -2.28 -40.14 -38.64
N THR A 161 -3.24 -39.24 -38.76
CA THR A 161 -3.97 -38.97 -40.01
C THR A 161 -3.01 -38.54 -41.12
N ARG A 162 -2.08 -37.63 -40.82
CA ARG A 162 -1.06 -37.18 -41.78
C ARG A 162 -0.18 -38.33 -42.27
N LEU A 163 0.28 -39.20 -41.37
CA LEU A 163 1.07 -40.37 -41.74
C LEU A 163 0.28 -41.39 -42.58
N HIS A 164 -1.00 -41.61 -42.27
CA HIS A 164 -1.87 -42.47 -43.07
C HIS A 164 -2.05 -41.92 -44.49
N LEU A 165 -2.28 -40.62 -44.64
CA LEU A 165 -2.39 -39.99 -45.95
C LEU A 165 -1.08 -40.08 -46.74
N GLN A 166 0.07 -39.82 -46.10
CA GLN A 166 1.38 -39.99 -46.74
C GLN A 166 1.63 -41.42 -47.22
N ARG A 167 1.26 -42.42 -46.42
CA ARG A 167 1.36 -43.83 -46.82
C ARG A 167 0.41 -44.18 -47.97
N ALA A 168 -0.83 -43.69 -47.96
CA ALA A 168 -1.78 -43.91 -49.04
C ALA A 168 -1.30 -43.29 -50.36
N LEU A 169 -0.71 -42.09 -50.31
CA LEU A 169 -0.06 -41.45 -51.45
C LEU A 169 1.15 -42.24 -51.96
N ALA A 170 1.98 -42.79 -51.07
CA ALA A 170 3.14 -43.59 -51.45
C ALA A 170 2.78 -45.01 -51.95
N ALA A 171 1.65 -45.56 -51.54
CA ALA A 171 1.14 -46.86 -51.98
C ALA A 171 0.38 -46.80 -53.32
N SER A 172 0.11 -45.60 -53.84
CA SER A 172 -0.37 -45.43 -55.22
C SER A 172 0.80 -45.73 -56.18
N PRO A 173 0.68 -46.75 -57.06
CA PRO A 173 1.76 -47.06 -58.01
C PRO A 173 1.96 -45.92 -59.01
N PRO A 174 3.19 -45.67 -59.48
CA PRO A 174 3.43 -44.71 -60.56
C PRO A 174 2.71 -45.17 -61.85
N PRO A 175 2.09 -44.27 -62.62
CA PRO A 175 1.29 -44.63 -63.79
C PRO A 175 2.07 -45.22 -64.98
N ASP A 176 3.40 -45.36 -64.91
CA ASP A 176 4.22 -45.88 -66.01
C ASP A 176 5.07 -47.09 -65.59
N SER A 177 4.44 -48.27 -65.49
CA SER A 177 5.17 -49.53 -65.65
C SER A 177 4.52 -50.33 -66.78
N PRO A 178 5.21 -50.52 -67.94
CA PRO A 178 4.64 -51.25 -69.06
C PRO A 178 4.48 -52.74 -68.71
N PRO A 179 3.42 -53.41 -69.21
CA PRO A 179 3.13 -54.80 -68.87
C PRO A 179 4.22 -55.73 -69.41
N PRO A 180 4.52 -56.86 -68.73
CA PRO A 180 5.51 -57.81 -69.21
C PRO A 180 4.97 -58.51 -70.46
N LEU A 181 5.75 -58.46 -71.54
CA LEU A 181 5.50 -59.21 -72.77
C LEU A 181 5.46 -60.71 -72.44
N ALA A 182 4.27 -61.29 -72.58
CA ALA A 182 4.07 -62.72 -72.55
C ALA A 182 4.85 -63.36 -73.71
N THR A 183 5.83 -64.20 -73.39
CA THR A 183 6.46 -65.13 -74.32
C THR A 183 5.42 -66.17 -74.76
N ALA A 184 5.08 -66.16 -76.05
CA ALA A 184 4.36 -67.25 -76.69
C ALA A 184 5.17 -67.75 -77.89
N THR A 185 5.52 -69.04 -77.82
CA THR A 185 6.04 -69.95 -78.87
C THR A 185 7.50 -69.82 -79.28
#